data_AF-A0A7L5BMU5-F1
#
_entry.id   AF-A0A7L5BMU5-F1
#
_cell.length_a   1.000
_cell.length_b   1.000
_cell.length_c   1.000
_cell.angle_alpha   90.00
_cell.angle_beta   90.00
_cell.angle_gamma   90.00
#
_symmetry.space_group_name_H-M   'P 1'
#
loop_
_entity.id
_entity.type
_entity.pdbx_description
1 polymer ?
#
loop_
_entity_poly.entity_id
_entity_poly.type
_entity_poly.pdbx_seq_one_letter_code
_entity_poly.pdbx_strand_id
1 'polypeptide(L)'
;MTGRKKKTQISVYLEPDVMTMLSDYSARREQPMSLIVEAAVASFLSPDDAERREGLITKRLDQIDRRMTRLERDVGISVETLAVFVRFWLTTTPALPEPAVQAARAKAGERYEAFVSALGRRLAQGPKLRQEISEDVADSSDSQGSPRMGAHGE
;
A
#
# COMPACT_ATOMS: atom_id res chain seq x y z
N MET A 1 51.33 -14.34 14.26
CA MET A 1 51.30 -13.11 15.09
C MET A 1 50.93 -11.94 14.19
N THR A 2 49.64 -11.60 14.10
CA THR A 2 49.17 -10.51 13.24
C THR A 2 49.39 -9.17 13.95
N GLY A 3 50.37 -8.41 13.48
CA GLY A 3 50.67 -7.09 14.03
C GLY A 3 49.45 -6.16 13.91
N ARG A 4 49.07 -5.53 15.02
CA ARG A 4 48.02 -4.50 15.09
C ARG A 4 48.36 -3.40 14.08
N LYS A 5 47.65 -3.34 12.94
CA LYS A 5 47.80 -2.24 11.98
C LYS A 5 47.54 -0.93 12.72
N LYS A 6 48.53 -0.03 12.74
CA LYS A 6 48.42 1.28 13.39
C LYS A 6 47.45 2.14 12.56
N LYS A 7 46.44 2.72 13.20
CA LYS A 7 45.53 3.69 12.58
C LYS A 7 46.30 4.98 12.28
N THR A 8 46.06 5.59 11.11
CA THR A 8 46.64 6.88 10.74
C THR A 8 45.83 8.00 11.39
N GLN A 9 46.48 8.92 12.09
CA GLN A 9 45.81 10.10 12.64
C GLN A 9 45.59 11.13 11.53
N ILE A 10 44.38 11.67 11.45
CA ILE A 10 44.00 12.77 10.58
C ILE A 10 43.46 13.93 11.43
N SER A 11 43.78 15.16 11.04
CA SER A 11 43.21 16.37 11.66
C SER A 11 42.38 17.09 10.60
N VAL A 12 41.07 17.18 10.83
CA VAL A 12 40.11 17.82 9.93
C VAL A 12 39.21 18.75 10.74
N TYR A 13 38.78 19.84 10.11
CA TYR A 13 37.81 20.75 10.71
C TYR A 13 36.39 20.30 10.35
N LEU A 14 35.50 20.36 11.33
CA LEU A 14 34.07 20.11 11.17
C LEU A 14 33.33 21.38 11.59
N GLU A 15 32.24 21.70 10.90
CA GLU A 15 31.31 22.72 11.35
C GLU A 15 30.80 22.41 12.78
N PRO A 16 30.61 23.41 13.65
CA PRO A 16 30.22 23.19 15.05
C PRO A 16 28.95 22.34 15.21
N ASP A 17 27.96 22.57 14.32
CA ASP A 17 26.70 21.82 14.32
C ASP A 17 26.93 20.34 13.99
N VAL A 18 27.82 20.05 13.03
CA VAL A 18 28.17 18.68 12.64
C VAL A 18 28.92 17.96 13.75
N MET A 19 29.82 18.66 14.45
CA MET A 19 30.53 18.12 15.61
C MET A 19 29.55 17.76 16.74
N THR A 20 28.55 18.62 16.98
CA THR A 20 27.49 18.38 17.96
C THR A 20 26.68 17.15 17.60
N MET A 21 26.21 17.05 16.34
CA MET A 21 25.49 15.87 15.85
C MET A 21 26.31 14.57 15.98
N LEU A 22 27.60 14.62 15.65
CA LEU A 22 28.49 13.46 15.77
C LEU A 22 28.68 13.05 17.24
N SER A 23 28.86 14.02 18.15
CA SER A 23 28.99 13.77 19.58
C SER A 23 27.73 13.11 20.14
N ASP A 24 26.56 13.66 19.84
CA ASP A 24 25.25 13.11 20.24
C ASP A 24 25.05 11.70 19.70
N TYR A 25 25.36 11.47 18.42
CA TYR A 25 25.24 10.16 17.79
C TYR A 25 26.16 9.14 18.46
N SER A 26 27.39 9.54 18.80
CA SER A 26 28.37 8.70 19.48
C SER A 26 27.96 8.32 20.89
N ALA A 27 27.42 9.30 21.64
CA ALA A 27 26.92 9.09 22.99
C ALA A 27 25.73 8.15 23.01
N ARG A 28 24.76 8.34 22.10
CA ARG A 28 23.56 7.48 21.98
C ARG A 28 23.88 6.03 21.65
N ARG A 29 25.02 5.75 21.01
CA ARG A 29 25.45 4.40 20.64
C ARG A 29 26.56 3.84 21.53
N GLU A 30 27.01 4.59 22.53
CA GLU A 30 28.12 4.22 23.41
C GLU A 30 29.39 3.82 22.62
N GLN A 31 29.64 4.49 21.48
CA GLN A 31 30.75 4.20 20.58
C GLN A 31 31.70 5.38 20.48
N PRO A 32 33.02 5.15 20.37
CA PRO A 32 33.97 6.25 20.21
C PRO A 32 33.78 6.96 18.87
N MET A 33 33.82 8.29 18.88
CA MET A 33 33.66 9.12 17.68
C MET A 33 34.59 8.69 16.53
N SER A 34 35.84 8.31 16.83
CA SER A 34 36.80 7.85 15.82
C SER A 34 36.35 6.59 15.08
N LEU A 35 35.62 5.69 15.73
CA LEU A 35 35.06 4.49 15.11
C LEU A 35 33.90 4.86 14.17
N ILE A 36 33.04 5.79 14.60
CA ILE A 36 31.92 6.27 13.79
C ILE A 36 32.43 7.00 12.55
N VAL A 37 33.41 7.90 12.72
CA VAL A 37 34.03 8.63 11.59
C VAL A 37 34.73 7.67 10.64
N GLU A 38 35.50 6.70 11.15
CA GLU A 38 36.15 5.68 10.31
C GLU A 38 35.12 4.87 9.51
N ALA A 39 34.05 4.41 10.16
CA ALA A 39 32.99 3.66 9.50
C ALA A 39 32.25 4.50 8.44
N ALA A 40 31.96 5.77 8.75
CA ALA A 40 31.30 6.69 7.84
C ALA A 40 32.17 6.98 6.61
N VAL A 41 33.46 7.26 6.80
CA VAL A 41 34.42 7.50 5.70
C VAL A 41 34.63 6.23 4.87
N ALA A 42 34.79 5.07 5.52
CA ALA A 42 34.93 3.79 4.82
C ALA A 42 33.68 3.44 3.99
N SER A 43 32.47 3.67 4.53
CA SER A 43 31.21 3.50 3.80
C SER A 43 31.10 4.47 2.63
N PHE A 44 31.44 5.75 2.84
CA PHE A 44 31.38 6.77 1.79
C PHE A 44 32.34 6.48 0.63
N LEU A 45 33.53 5.96 0.92
CA LEU A 45 34.54 5.64 -0.10
C LEU A 45 34.37 4.24 -0.70
N SER A 46 33.39 3.44 -0.25
CA SER A 46 33.16 2.09 -0.77
C SER A 46 32.43 2.14 -2.12
N PRO A 47 33.02 1.64 -3.22
CA PRO A 47 32.35 1.59 -4.52
C PRO A 47 31.06 0.73 -4.50
N ASP A 48 30.99 -0.26 -3.60
CA ASP A 48 29.84 -1.16 -3.44
C ASP A 48 28.60 -0.49 -2.83
N ASP A 49 28.74 0.61 -2.08
CA ASP A 49 27.64 1.14 -1.27
C ASP A 49 26.62 1.92 -2.10
N ALA A 50 27.09 2.72 -3.07
CA ALA A 50 26.20 3.40 -4.01
C ALA A 50 25.51 2.37 -4.93
N GLU A 51 26.28 1.46 -5.51
CA GLU A 51 25.80 0.47 -6.47
C GLU A 51 24.84 -0.56 -5.83
N ARG A 52 25.07 -1.00 -4.59
CA ARG A 52 24.12 -1.86 -3.86
C ARG A 52 22.83 -1.13 -3.49
N ARG A 53 22.91 0.13 -3.04
CA ARG A 53 21.71 0.89 -2.67
C ARG A 53 20.85 1.15 -3.91
N GLU A 54 21.46 1.54 -5.01
CA GLU A 54 20.78 1.73 -6.30
C GLU A 54 20.20 0.41 -6.81
N GLY A 55 20.96 -0.70 -6.79
CA GLY A 55 20.48 -2.01 -7.23
C GLY A 55 19.29 -2.55 -6.42
N LEU A 56 19.26 -2.31 -5.11
CA LEU A 56 18.12 -2.67 -4.26
C LEU A 56 16.87 -1.84 -4.58
N ILE A 57 17.03 -0.54 -4.87
CA ILE A 57 15.93 0.34 -5.26
C ILE A 57 15.37 -0.11 -6.61
N THR A 58 16.22 -0.33 -7.61
CA THR A 58 15.82 -0.82 -8.94
C THR A 58 15.06 -2.14 -8.83
N LYS A 59 15.58 -3.10 -8.04
CA LYS A 59 14.90 -4.38 -7.83
C LYS A 59 13.52 -4.23 -7.17
N ARG A 60 13.37 -3.29 -6.23
CA ARG A 60 12.06 -2.99 -5.61
C ARG A 60 11.10 -2.34 -6.61
N LEU A 61 11.59 -1.43 -7.45
CA LEU A 61 10.80 -0.82 -8.51
C LEU A 61 10.32 -1.86 -9.52
N ASP A 62 11.20 -2.74 -9.98
CA ASP A 62 10.84 -3.86 -10.88
C ASP A 62 9.76 -4.76 -10.25
N GLN A 63 9.86 -5.02 -8.94
CA GLN A 63 8.86 -5.81 -8.23
C GLN A 63 7.51 -5.09 -8.15
N ILE A 64 7.50 -3.78 -7.94
CA ILE A 64 6.28 -2.96 -7.93
C ILE A 64 5.65 -2.97 -9.33
N ASP A 65 6.44 -2.76 -10.37
CA ASP A 65 5.98 -2.74 -11.76
C ASP A 65 5.29 -4.06 -12.14
N ARG A 66 5.93 -5.20 -11.84
CA ARG A 66 5.33 -6.53 -12.06
C ARG A 66 4.03 -6.75 -11.29
N ARG A 67 3.92 -6.20 -10.07
CA ARG A 67 2.68 -6.27 -9.28
C ARG A 67 1.61 -5.38 -9.89
N MET A 68 1.99 -4.21 -10.41
CA MET A 68 1.09 -3.29 -11.08
C MET A 68 0.53 -3.90 -12.38
N THR A 69 1.37 -4.47 -13.25
CA THR A 69 0.90 -5.16 -14.46
C THR A 69 -0.07 -6.29 -14.14
N ARG A 70 0.18 -7.04 -13.06
CA ARG A 70 -0.73 -8.11 -12.62
C ARG A 70 -2.06 -7.56 -12.13
N LEU A 71 -2.02 -6.50 -11.31
CA LEU A 71 -3.24 -5.84 -10.83
C LEU A 71 -4.06 -5.26 -11.98
N GLU A 72 -3.42 -4.63 -12.97
CA GLU A 72 -4.10 -4.13 -14.17
C GLU A 72 -4.80 -5.26 -14.92
N ARG A 73 -4.12 -6.40 -15.10
CA ARG A 73 -4.72 -7.59 -15.70
C ARG A 73 -5.92 -8.09 -14.90
N ASP A 74 -5.77 -8.26 -13.58
CA ASP A 74 -6.81 -8.81 -12.71
C ASP A 74 -8.03 -7.87 -12.64
N VAL A 75 -7.80 -6.56 -12.65
CA VAL A 75 -8.85 -5.54 -12.75
C VAL A 75 -9.55 -5.61 -14.10
N GLY A 76 -8.79 -5.74 -15.20
CA GLY A 76 -9.36 -5.93 -16.54
C GLY A 76 -10.28 -7.15 -16.61
N ILE A 77 -9.81 -8.30 -16.13
CA ILE A 77 -10.61 -9.54 -16.05
C ILE A 77 -11.87 -9.31 -15.20
N SER A 78 -11.77 -8.60 -14.08
CA SER A 78 -12.91 -8.32 -13.20
C SER A 78 -13.96 -7.44 -13.90
N VAL A 79 -13.52 -6.41 -14.63
CA VAL A 79 -14.41 -5.53 -15.41
C VAL A 79 -15.09 -6.30 -16.54
N GLU A 80 -14.35 -7.13 -17.29
CA GLU A 80 -14.91 -7.98 -18.34
C GLU A 80 -15.94 -8.97 -17.77
N THR A 81 -15.60 -9.63 -16.67
CA THR A 81 -16.49 -10.57 -15.98
C THR A 81 -17.77 -9.88 -15.53
N LEU A 82 -17.68 -8.68 -14.94
CA LEU A 82 -18.84 -7.90 -14.52
C LEU A 82 -19.71 -7.49 -15.70
N ALA A 83 -19.11 -7.05 -16.81
CA ALA A 83 -19.85 -6.70 -18.03
C ALA A 83 -20.63 -7.91 -18.58
N VAL A 84 -19.99 -9.08 -18.65
CA VAL A 84 -20.64 -10.34 -19.03
C VAL A 84 -21.76 -10.71 -18.07
N PHE A 85 -21.53 -10.60 -16.76
CA PHE A 85 -22.53 -10.88 -15.73
C PHE A 85 -23.76 -9.97 -15.86
N VAL A 86 -23.58 -8.65 -16.00
CA VAL A 86 -24.70 -7.71 -16.16
C VAL A 86 -25.50 -8.02 -17.41
N ARG A 87 -24.82 -8.33 -18.53
CA ARG A 87 -25.49 -8.72 -19.79
C ARG A 87 -26.26 -10.02 -19.64
N PHE A 88 -25.66 -11.02 -19.00
CA PHE A 88 -26.31 -12.30 -18.69
C PHE A 88 -27.54 -12.09 -17.80
N TRP A 89 -27.43 -11.29 -16.75
CA TRP A 89 -28.53 -11.02 -15.83
C TRP A 89 -29.72 -10.33 -16.50
N LEU A 90 -29.46 -9.32 -17.35
CA LEU A 90 -30.49 -8.59 -18.11
C LEU A 90 -31.21 -9.45 -19.16
N THR A 91 -30.58 -10.55 -19.60
CA THR A 91 -31.12 -11.47 -20.62
C THR A 91 -31.83 -12.69 -20.02
N THR A 92 -31.45 -13.13 -18.82
CA THR A 92 -31.91 -14.40 -18.22
C THR A 92 -32.87 -14.25 -17.06
N THR A 93 -33.09 -13.04 -16.54
CA THR A 93 -34.01 -12.82 -15.41
C THR A 93 -35.35 -12.22 -15.85
N PRO A 94 -36.35 -13.04 -16.26
CA PRO A 94 -37.74 -12.64 -16.20
C PRO A 94 -38.55 -13.52 -15.25
N ALA A 95 -39.22 -12.90 -14.27
CA ALA A 95 -40.42 -13.46 -13.64
C ALA A 95 -41.65 -12.99 -14.43
N LEU A 96 -41.72 -13.32 -15.73
CA LEU A 96 -42.78 -12.87 -16.64
C LEU A 96 -43.38 -14.05 -17.40
N PRO A 97 -44.69 -14.02 -17.73
CA PRO A 97 -45.33 -15.06 -18.55
C PRO A 97 -44.68 -15.20 -19.94
N GLU A 98 -44.72 -16.41 -20.52
CA GLU A 98 -44.07 -16.83 -21.78
C GLU A 98 -44.03 -15.79 -22.93
N PRO A 99 -45.12 -15.07 -23.29
CA PRO A 99 -45.07 -14.06 -24.37
C PRO A 99 -44.25 -12.80 -24.01
N ALA A 100 -44.14 -12.46 -22.73
CA ALA A 100 -43.37 -11.31 -22.25
C ALA A 100 -41.87 -11.62 -22.13
N VAL A 101 -41.48 -12.90 -22.08
CA VAL A 101 -40.07 -13.34 -22.03
C VAL A 101 -39.35 -13.04 -23.35
N GLN A 102 -39.97 -13.32 -24.50
CA GLN A 102 -39.41 -13.02 -25.82
C GLN A 102 -39.24 -11.51 -26.04
N ALA A 103 -40.26 -10.72 -25.69
CA ALA A 103 -40.18 -9.26 -25.74
C ALA A 103 -39.11 -8.69 -24.77
N ALA A 104 -38.95 -9.29 -23.59
CA ALA A 104 -37.94 -8.90 -22.62
C ALA A 104 -36.51 -9.20 -23.11
N ARG A 105 -36.29 -10.36 -23.74
CA ARG A 105 -35.01 -10.73 -24.35
C ARG A 105 -34.65 -9.82 -25.52
N ALA A 106 -35.63 -9.48 -26.38
CA ALA A 106 -35.43 -8.54 -27.48
C ALA A 106 -34.98 -7.15 -27.02
N LYS A 107 -35.46 -6.70 -25.84
CA LYS A 107 -35.07 -5.41 -25.23
C LYS A 107 -33.81 -5.45 -24.37
N ALA A 108 -33.19 -6.63 -24.16
CA ALA A 108 -32.04 -6.74 -23.25
C ALA A 108 -30.82 -5.93 -23.74
N GLY A 109 -30.63 -5.83 -25.06
CA GLY A 109 -29.60 -4.97 -25.66
C GLY A 109 -29.80 -3.49 -25.31
N GLU A 110 -31.01 -2.97 -25.50
CA GLU A 110 -31.36 -1.57 -25.17
C GLU A 110 -31.16 -1.27 -23.68
N ARG A 111 -31.53 -2.21 -22.80
CA ARG A 111 -31.31 -2.06 -21.34
C ARG A 111 -29.83 -2.03 -20.98
N TYR A 112 -28.99 -2.81 -21.67
CA TYR A 112 -27.56 -2.81 -21.45
C TYR A 112 -26.93 -1.47 -21.87
N GLU A 113 -27.29 -0.94 -23.04
CA GLU A 113 -26.82 0.38 -23.50
C GLU A 113 -27.26 1.52 -22.55
N ALA A 114 -28.50 1.44 -22.04
CA ALA A 114 -29.01 2.38 -21.05
C ALA A 114 -28.22 2.29 -19.73
N PHE A 115 -27.87 1.08 -19.27
CA PHE A 115 -27.02 0.86 -18.11
C PHE A 115 -25.62 1.47 -18.31
N VAL A 116 -24.96 1.18 -19.43
CA VAL A 116 -23.62 1.73 -19.73
C VAL A 116 -23.66 3.25 -19.76
N SER A 117 -24.68 3.84 -20.38
CA SER A 117 -24.88 5.29 -20.43
C SER A 117 -25.10 5.90 -19.04
N ALA A 118 -25.90 5.26 -18.18
CA ALA A 118 -26.14 5.71 -16.82
C ALA A 118 -24.86 5.61 -15.95
N LEU A 119 -24.10 4.52 -16.09
CA LEU A 119 -22.82 4.34 -15.41
C LEU A 119 -21.81 5.40 -15.84
N GLY A 120 -21.70 5.69 -17.14
CA GLY A 120 -20.82 6.73 -17.68
C GLY A 120 -21.15 8.12 -17.11
N ARG A 121 -22.44 8.50 -17.06
CA ARG A 121 -22.86 9.76 -16.42
C ARG A 121 -22.49 9.82 -14.94
N ARG A 122 -22.71 8.74 -14.20
CA ARG A 122 -22.37 8.67 -12.78
C ARG A 122 -20.86 8.79 -12.54
N LEU A 123 -20.02 8.16 -13.35
CA LEU A 123 -18.57 8.27 -13.22
C LEU A 123 -18.05 9.68 -13.55
N ALA A 124 -18.71 10.39 -14.48
CA ALA A 124 -18.32 11.74 -14.86
C ALA A 124 -18.80 12.83 -13.88
N GLN A 125 -19.96 12.65 -13.25
CA GLN A 125 -20.66 13.73 -12.53
C GLN A 125 -21.17 13.37 -11.12
N GLY A 126 -21.16 12.09 -10.74
CA GLY A 126 -21.69 11.61 -9.46
C GLY A 126 -20.62 11.45 -8.37
N PRO A 127 -21.03 11.37 -7.09
CA PRO A 127 -20.13 10.99 -6.01
C PRO A 127 -19.52 9.61 -6.30
N LYS A 128 -18.28 9.39 -5.86
CA LYS A 128 -17.63 8.09 -6.06
C LYS A 128 -18.43 7.05 -5.30
N LEU A 129 -18.65 5.87 -5.88
CA LEU A 129 -19.39 4.78 -5.22
C LEU A 129 -18.87 4.47 -3.80
N ARG A 130 -17.56 4.61 -3.56
CA ARG A 130 -16.94 4.45 -2.23
C ARG A 130 -17.43 5.44 -1.17
N GLN A 131 -17.95 6.60 -1.57
CA GLN A 131 -18.51 7.59 -0.64
C GLN A 131 -19.95 7.27 -0.22
N GLU A 132 -20.64 6.42 -0.98
CA GLU A 132 -22.00 5.94 -0.66
C GLU A 132 -21.97 4.64 0.14
N ILE A 133 -20.90 3.85 0.03
CA ILE A 133 -20.65 2.66 0.83
C ILE A 133 -19.97 3.12 2.13
N SER A 134 -20.76 3.42 3.16
CA SER A 134 -20.24 3.74 4.50
C SER A 134 -19.27 2.65 4.97
N GLU A 135 -18.05 3.01 5.39
CA GLU A 135 -17.11 2.09 6.06
C GLU A 135 -17.56 1.80 7.50
N ASP A 136 -18.83 1.44 7.72
CA ASP A 136 -19.35 1.02 9.03
C ASP A 136 -18.95 -0.43 9.35
N VAL A 137 -17.65 -0.71 9.33
CA VAL A 137 -17.09 -1.97 9.88
C VAL A 137 -15.89 -1.66 10.78
N ALA A 138 -16.03 -0.67 11.64
CA ALA A 138 -15.15 -0.50 12.79
C ALA A 138 -15.98 -0.49 14.09
N ASP A 139 -15.58 -1.38 15.01
CA ASP A 139 -15.90 -1.42 16.44
C ASP A 139 -17.27 -1.95 16.88
N SER A 140 -17.52 -3.24 16.61
CA SER A 140 -18.46 -4.06 17.41
C SER A 140 -17.76 -5.20 18.15
N SER A 141 -16.53 -4.99 18.64
CA SER A 141 -15.85 -5.95 19.51
C SER A 141 -14.97 -5.27 20.55
N ASP A 142 -15.56 -4.39 21.37
CA ASP A 142 -15.01 -4.10 22.69
C ASP A 142 -16.11 -3.69 23.69
N SER A 143 -17.07 -4.59 23.88
CA SER A 143 -18.02 -4.51 24.99
C SER A 143 -18.38 -5.91 25.51
N GLN A 144 -17.36 -6.65 25.96
CA GLN A 144 -17.56 -7.71 26.94
C GLN A 144 -16.87 -7.37 28.26
N GLY A 145 -17.62 -6.64 29.09
CA GLY A 145 -17.90 -7.03 30.47
C GLY A 145 -16.73 -7.28 31.44
N SER A 146 -16.30 -6.22 32.12
CA SER A 146 -16.04 -6.27 33.58
C SER A 146 -15.98 -4.83 34.10
N PRO A 147 -16.76 -4.48 35.14
CA PRO A 147 -16.40 -4.88 36.50
C PRO A 147 -17.59 -5.11 37.46
N ARG A 148 -17.54 -6.18 38.27
CA ARG A 148 -18.18 -6.17 39.59
C ARG A 148 -17.27 -6.84 40.60
N MET A 149 -16.48 -6.03 41.30
CA MET A 149 -15.93 -6.38 42.60
C MET A 149 -16.37 -5.29 43.56
N GLY A 150 -17.39 -5.60 44.35
CA GLY A 150 -17.92 -4.77 45.42
C GLY A 150 -18.11 -5.66 46.63
N ALA A 151 -17.18 -5.55 47.57
CA ALA A 151 -17.26 -6.13 48.89
C ALA A 151 -18.15 -5.25 49.79
N HIS A 152 -19.14 -5.86 50.42
CA HIS A 152 -19.82 -5.47 51.66
C HIS A 152 -20.52 -6.77 52.12
N GLY A 153 -20.31 -7.35 53.29
CA GLY A 153 -19.95 -6.77 54.58
C GLY A 153 -21.21 -6.68 55.43
N GLU A 154 -21.70 -7.84 55.92
CA GLU A 154 -22.42 -8.07 57.19
C GLU A 154 -22.25 -9.54 57.59
#